data_AF-A0A6G0T2G7-F1
#
_entry.id   AF-A0A6G0T2G7-F1
#
_cell.length_a   1.000
_cell.length_b   1.000
_cell.length_c   1.000
_cell.angle_alpha   90.00
_cell.angle_beta   90.00
_cell.angle_gamma   90.00
#
_symmetry.space_group_name_H-M   'P 1'
#
loop_
_entity.id
_entity.type
_entity.pdbx_description
1 polymer ?
#
loop_
_entity_poly.entity_id
_entity_poly.type
_entity_poly.pdbx_seq_one_letter_code
_entity_poly.pdbx_strand_id
1 'polypeptide(L)'
;MVFYLKMFHKSLAEKNLKTSTLQSSFVFRVVVEQDRPCSFFTNFQHAFWLLNLGLGRSPKMGGYKYVQEVYRKKQSDVLRYLLRIRVWQYRQMTRVHRAPRPTRPDKARRLGYKAKQGFSIFRVRIRRGGRKRPVPKGATYGKPKSHGVNELKPKRCLQSIAEERVGRRCGGLRVLNSYWVGQDSTFKFYEVITVDTAHPAIRRDAKINWICNAVHKHRELRGKTSAGRKSRGLGKGHGFSQTAGGSRKACWKRKNTLQLHRKR
;
A
#
# COMPACT_ATOMS: atom_id res chain seq x y z
N MET A 1 67.65 -25.82 -10.16
CA MET A 1 67.98 -26.48 -8.88
C MET A 1 66.95 -26.05 -7.84
N VAL A 2 66.22 -27.03 -7.29
CA VAL A 2 65.70 -27.13 -5.90
C VAL A 2 64.75 -25.99 -5.46
N PHE A 3 63.42 -26.05 -5.66
CA PHE A 3 62.40 -26.73 -4.82
C PHE A 3 62.70 -26.73 -3.30
N TYR A 4 61.87 -26.08 -2.47
CA TYR A 4 61.23 -26.77 -1.33
C TYR A 4 60.05 -25.97 -0.74
N LEU A 5 58.96 -26.71 -0.57
CA LEU A 5 57.68 -26.40 0.03
C LEU A 5 57.61 -27.18 1.36
N LYS A 6 57.16 -26.56 2.47
CA LYS A 6 56.65 -27.15 3.75
C LYS A 6 56.99 -26.18 4.90
N MET A 7 56.23 -26.01 5.99
CA MET A 7 55.22 -26.87 6.59
C MET A 7 54.30 -26.07 7.52
N PHE A 8 53.07 -26.54 7.62
CA PHE A 8 52.13 -26.35 8.73
C PHE A 8 52.78 -26.51 10.11
N HIS A 9 52.37 -25.68 11.08
CA HIS A 9 52.24 -26.12 12.46
C HIS A 9 50.94 -25.61 13.08
N LYS A 10 50.08 -26.57 13.45
CA LYS A 10 49.03 -26.42 14.46
C LYS A 10 49.69 -26.14 15.81
N SER A 11 49.08 -25.28 16.63
CA SER A 11 49.02 -25.52 18.07
C SER A 11 47.68 -25.06 18.63
N LEU A 12 47.11 -25.92 19.46
CA LEU A 12 45.82 -25.91 20.14
C LEU A 12 46.09 -25.70 21.63
N ALA A 13 45.05 -25.27 22.36
CA ALA A 13 44.90 -25.27 23.83
C ALA A 13 45.56 -24.07 24.54
N GLU A 14 45.02 -23.46 25.61
CA GLU A 14 44.11 -23.88 26.69
C GLU A 14 43.20 -22.69 27.11
N LYS A 15 41.88 -22.83 27.28
CA LYS A 15 41.16 -23.21 28.53
C LYS A 15 41.70 -22.55 29.80
N ASN A 16 40.93 -21.60 30.36
CA ASN A 16 40.85 -21.41 31.81
C ASN A 16 39.44 -20.98 32.22
N LEU A 17 38.74 -21.93 32.84
CA LEU A 17 37.57 -21.72 33.70
C LEU A 17 38.04 -21.01 34.97
N LYS A 18 37.29 -20.02 35.45
CA LYS A 18 37.16 -19.77 36.89
C LYS A 18 35.69 -19.59 37.24
N THR A 19 35.27 -20.45 38.16
CA THR A 19 33.95 -20.61 38.75
C THR A 19 33.67 -19.58 39.86
N SER A 20 32.39 -19.21 39.93
CA SER A 20 31.55 -18.95 41.12
C SER A 20 32.00 -17.96 42.22
N THR A 21 31.19 -16.93 42.42
CA THR A 21 30.57 -16.63 43.74
C THR A 21 29.25 -15.87 43.55
N LEU A 22 28.23 -16.37 44.24
CA LEU A 22 26.91 -15.78 44.46
C LEU A 22 27.04 -14.46 45.23
N GLN A 23 26.25 -13.44 44.89
CA GLN A 23 25.42 -12.71 45.85
C GLN A 23 24.56 -11.66 45.13
N SER A 24 23.26 -11.95 45.08
CA SER A 24 22.19 -11.02 44.80
C SER A 24 21.82 -10.26 46.08
N SER A 25 21.94 -8.94 46.10
CA SER A 25 21.37 -8.10 47.14
C SER A 25 20.45 -7.07 46.47
N PHE A 26 19.20 -7.49 46.30
CA PHE A 26 18.06 -6.62 46.02
C PHE A 26 17.77 -5.84 47.31
N VAL A 27 17.98 -4.53 47.30
CA VAL A 27 17.63 -3.65 48.43
C VAL A 27 16.11 -3.48 48.44
N PHE A 28 15.45 -4.26 49.29
CA PHE A 28 14.09 -4.02 49.74
C PHE A 28 14.10 -2.89 50.77
N ARG A 29 13.43 -1.79 50.46
CA ARG A 29 13.11 -0.75 51.44
C ARG A 29 11.91 -1.23 52.25
N VAL A 30 12.18 -1.68 53.47
CA VAL A 30 11.20 -2.00 54.50
C VAL A 30 10.71 -0.69 55.12
N VAL A 31 9.39 -0.51 55.19
CA VAL A 31 8.73 0.45 56.07
C VAL A 31 7.88 -0.38 57.04
N VAL A 32 8.20 -0.23 58.33
CA VAL A 32 7.58 -0.76 59.55
C VAL A 32 6.47 0.25 59.94
N GLU A 33 5.16 -0.07 59.96
CA GLU A 33 4.34 -0.80 60.96
C GLU A 33 3.43 0.19 61.71
N GLN A 34 2.10 -0.07 61.76
CA GLN A 34 1.25 -0.10 62.97
C GLN A 34 -0.27 -0.18 62.65
N ASP A 35 -0.87 -1.25 63.19
CA ASP A 35 -2.18 -1.38 63.87
C ASP A 35 -3.56 -1.29 63.18
N ARG A 36 -4.14 -2.51 62.96
CA ARG A 36 -5.48 -3.09 63.34
C ARG A 36 -6.81 -2.30 63.11
N PRO A 37 -7.99 -2.95 63.23
CA PRO A 37 -8.50 -4.21 62.63
C PRO A 37 -9.91 -4.01 61.99
N CYS A 38 -10.41 -4.96 61.19
CA CYS A 38 -11.84 -5.33 61.22
C CYS A 38 -12.11 -6.63 60.45
N SER A 39 -12.70 -7.54 61.21
CA SER A 39 -13.12 -8.91 60.99
C SER A 39 -14.06 -9.19 59.82
N PHE A 40 -14.04 -10.46 59.42
CA PHE A 40 -15.20 -11.26 59.01
C PHE A 40 -15.97 -10.80 57.77
N PHE A 41 -15.83 -11.50 56.65
CA PHE A 41 -16.96 -12.23 56.08
C PHE A 41 -16.46 -13.37 55.20
N THR A 42 -17.06 -14.53 55.46
CA THR A 42 -16.72 -15.86 54.98
C THR A 42 -16.99 -16.05 53.49
N ASN A 43 -16.10 -16.83 52.87
CA ASN A 43 -16.34 -17.63 51.66
C ASN A 43 -17.79 -18.07 51.52
N PHE A 44 -18.45 -17.74 50.40
CA PHE A 44 -19.27 -18.69 49.60
C PHE A 44 -19.80 -18.03 48.31
N GLN A 45 -18.93 -17.80 47.32
CA GLN A 45 -19.38 -17.55 45.94
C GLN A 45 -18.31 -17.88 44.90
N HIS A 46 -17.63 -19.01 45.12
CA HIS A 46 -16.74 -19.65 44.16
C HIS A 46 -17.48 -20.77 43.40
N ALA A 47 -18.63 -20.47 42.78
CA ALA A 47 -19.34 -21.49 41.98
C ALA A 47 -20.34 -20.93 40.94
N PHE A 48 -20.25 -19.64 40.55
CA PHE A 48 -21.10 -19.09 39.49
C PHE A 48 -20.32 -18.35 38.39
N TRP A 49 -19.02 -18.62 38.29
CA TRP A 49 -18.17 -18.13 37.20
C TRP A 49 -17.74 -19.21 36.20
N LEU A 50 -18.19 -20.46 36.40
CA LEU A 50 -17.90 -21.61 35.53
C LEU A 50 -19.12 -22.08 34.72
N LEU A 51 -20.11 -21.20 34.48
CA LEU A 51 -21.23 -21.51 33.59
C LEU A 51 -21.57 -20.39 32.59
N ASN A 52 -20.57 -19.62 32.18
CA ASN A 52 -20.63 -18.79 30.97
C ASN A 52 -19.30 -18.81 30.22
N LEU A 53 -18.66 -19.98 30.16
CA LEU A 53 -17.78 -20.30 29.04
C LEU A 53 -18.66 -20.57 27.82
N GLY A 54 -19.28 -19.48 27.32
CA GLY A 54 -19.84 -19.44 26.00
C GLY A 54 -18.78 -19.97 25.06
N LEU A 55 -19.06 -21.14 24.49
CA LEU A 55 -18.29 -21.84 23.47
C LEU A 55 -17.43 -20.85 22.72
N GLY A 56 -16.12 -20.91 22.96
CA GLY A 56 -15.12 -20.17 22.21
C GLY A 56 -15.25 -20.56 20.75
N ARG A 57 -16.17 -19.90 20.02
CA ARG A 57 -16.18 -19.89 18.57
C ARG A 57 -14.88 -19.23 18.21
N SER A 58 -13.84 -20.05 17.98
CA SER A 58 -12.71 -19.67 17.15
C SER A 58 -13.30 -18.89 15.98
N PRO A 59 -12.97 -17.59 15.81
CA PRO A 59 -13.61 -16.78 14.79
C PRO A 59 -13.30 -17.45 13.44
N LYS A 60 -14.28 -18.20 12.91
CA LYS A 60 -14.13 -18.96 11.67
C LYS A 60 -13.76 -17.95 10.59
N MET A 61 -12.47 -17.87 10.27
CA MET A 61 -11.98 -16.84 9.37
C MET A 61 -12.58 -17.06 7.98
N GLY A 62 -13.20 -16.04 7.40
CA GLY A 62 -13.80 -16.17 6.06
C GLY A 62 -12.74 -16.45 4.97
N GLY A 63 -13.11 -17.15 3.90
CA GLY A 63 -12.18 -17.57 2.83
C GLY A 63 -11.28 -16.45 2.26
N TYR A 64 -11.79 -15.23 2.13
CA TYR A 64 -11.00 -14.08 1.65
C TYR A 64 -9.87 -13.66 2.60
N LYS A 65 -9.99 -13.95 3.89
CA LYS A 65 -8.96 -13.66 4.89
C LYS A 65 -7.71 -14.52 4.64
N TYR A 66 -7.88 -15.82 4.36
CA TYR A 66 -6.77 -16.70 3.99
C TYR A 66 -6.06 -16.22 2.71
N VAL A 67 -6.82 -15.89 1.65
CA VAL A 67 -6.26 -15.34 0.41
C VAL A 67 -5.47 -14.06 0.69
N GLN A 68 -5.97 -13.19 1.56
CA GLN A 68 -5.27 -11.97 1.96
C GLN A 68 -3.94 -12.28 2.67
N GLU A 69 -3.91 -13.23 3.61
CA GLU A 69 -2.69 -13.60 4.33
C GLU A 69 -1.66 -14.23 3.38
N VAL A 70 -2.08 -15.07 2.43
CA VAL A 70 -1.20 -15.59 1.37
C VAL A 70 -0.55 -14.42 0.62
N TYR A 71 -1.34 -13.44 0.13
CA TYR A 71 -0.80 -12.27 -0.58
C TYR A 71 -0.01 -11.27 0.26
N ARG A 72 0.00 -11.39 1.60
CA ARG A 72 0.92 -10.63 2.45
C ARG A 72 2.34 -11.21 2.33
N LYS A 73 2.49 -12.54 2.38
CA LYS A 73 3.76 -13.26 2.24
C LYS A 73 4.17 -13.48 0.77
N LYS A 74 4.41 -12.41 0.00
CA LYS A 74 4.72 -12.49 -1.45
C LYS A 74 6.04 -13.16 -1.81
N GLN A 75 6.94 -13.29 -0.84
CA GLN A 75 8.25 -13.91 -1.04
C GLN A 75 8.22 -15.43 -0.86
N SER A 76 7.09 -16.03 -0.42
CA SER A 76 6.95 -17.48 -0.33
C SER A 76 7.09 -18.14 -1.69
N ASP A 77 7.53 -19.39 -1.72
CA ASP A 77 7.80 -20.11 -2.97
C ASP A 77 6.55 -20.27 -3.83
N VAL A 78 5.40 -20.56 -3.20
CA VAL A 78 4.10 -20.66 -3.88
C VAL A 78 3.76 -19.37 -4.63
N LEU A 79 3.84 -18.20 -3.97
CA LEU A 79 3.49 -16.94 -4.63
C LEU A 79 4.55 -16.49 -5.62
N ARG A 80 5.83 -16.75 -5.36
CA ARG A 80 6.91 -16.45 -6.29
C ARG A 80 6.73 -17.22 -7.60
N TYR A 81 6.43 -18.51 -7.51
CA TYR A 81 6.11 -19.37 -8.64
C TYR A 81 4.90 -18.84 -9.44
N LEU A 82 3.77 -18.58 -8.75
CA LEU A 82 2.56 -18.05 -9.40
C LEU A 82 2.78 -16.68 -10.06
N LEU A 83 3.54 -15.79 -9.43
CA LEU A 83 3.85 -14.48 -9.98
C LEU A 83 4.77 -14.57 -11.20
N ARG A 84 5.75 -15.49 -11.20
CA ARG A 84 6.63 -15.72 -12.37
C ARG A 84 5.83 -16.17 -13.60
N ILE A 85 4.99 -17.20 -13.46
CA ILE A 85 4.17 -17.71 -14.58
C ILE A 85 3.21 -16.64 -15.10
N ARG A 86 2.54 -15.91 -14.19
CA ARG A 86 1.62 -14.83 -14.60
C ARG A 86 2.34 -13.70 -15.33
N VAL A 87 3.49 -13.25 -14.82
CA VAL A 87 4.26 -12.18 -15.45
C VAL A 87 4.73 -12.61 -16.84
N TRP A 88 5.14 -13.86 -17.02
CA TRP A 88 5.46 -14.41 -18.33
C TRP A 88 4.26 -14.33 -19.29
N GLN A 89 3.09 -14.80 -18.88
CA GLN A 89 1.86 -14.68 -19.68
C GLN A 89 1.51 -13.21 -20.01
N TYR A 90 1.68 -12.32 -19.04
CA TYR A 90 1.33 -10.90 -19.18
C TYR A 90 2.29 -10.13 -20.10
N ARG A 91 3.50 -10.64 -20.32
CA ARG A 91 4.45 -10.08 -21.29
C ARG A 91 4.00 -10.33 -22.73
N GLN A 92 3.40 -11.50 -23.00
CA GLN A 92 2.92 -11.86 -24.34
C GLN A 92 1.66 -11.07 -24.72
N MET A 93 0.81 -10.72 -23.74
CA MET A 93 -0.38 -9.92 -23.99
C MET A 93 -0.08 -8.45 -24.36
N THR A 94 -1.05 -7.80 -25.01
CA THR A 94 -1.00 -6.39 -25.40
C THR A 94 -0.90 -5.44 -24.19
N ARG A 95 -0.54 -4.16 -24.44
CA ARG A 95 -0.27 -3.19 -23.36
C ARG A 95 -1.46 -2.96 -22.43
N VAL A 96 -2.67 -2.98 -22.98
CA VAL A 96 -3.94 -2.88 -22.26
C VAL A 96 -4.79 -4.05 -22.75
N HIS A 97 -5.11 -4.98 -21.87
CA HIS A 97 -5.83 -6.21 -22.19
C HIS A 97 -7.07 -6.35 -21.29
N ARG A 98 -8.22 -6.73 -21.85
CA ARG A 98 -9.45 -6.97 -21.07
C ARG A 98 -9.35 -8.32 -20.35
N ALA A 99 -9.37 -8.32 -19.02
CA ALA A 99 -9.33 -9.55 -18.23
C ALA A 99 -10.75 -10.00 -17.85
N PRO A 100 -11.19 -11.23 -18.16
CA PRO A 100 -12.56 -11.66 -17.89
C PRO A 100 -12.90 -11.63 -16.39
N ARG A 101 -11.95 -12.01 -15.53
CA ARG A 101 -12.07 -12.07 -14.06
C ARG A 101 -10.89 -11.41 -13.36
N PRO A 102 -11.08 -10.88 -12.14
CA PRO A 102 -9.97 -10.32 -11.36
C PRO A 102 -8.98 -11.42 -11.02
N THR A 103 -7.69 -11.14 -11.13
CA THR A 103 -6.65 -12.06 -10.65
C THR A 103 -6.68 -12.17 -9.12
N ARG A 104 -7.12 -11.09 -8.46
CA ARG A 104 -7.27 -11.00 -7.01
C ARG A 104 -8.68 -10.56 -6.60
N PRO A 105 -9.63 -11.49 -6.45
CA PRO A 105 -11.01 -11.14 -6.08
C PRO A 105 -11.10 -10.48 -4.69
N ASP A 106 -10.24 -10.88 -3.73
CA ASP A 106 -10.11 -10.29 -2.39
C ASP A 106 -9.82 -8.78 -2.47
N LYS A 107 -8.81 -8.42 -3.26
CA LYS A 107 -8.32 -7.04 -3.37
C LYS A 107 -9.27 -6.21 -4.21
N ALA A 108 -9.81 -6.78 -5.29
CA ALA A 108 -10.78 -6.11 -6.13
C ALA A 108 -12.02 -5.71 -5.34
N ARG A 109 -12.60 -6.64 -4.55
CA ARG A 109 -13.80 -6.38 -3.73
C ARG A 109 -13.58 -5.26 -2.71
N ARG A 110 -12.42 -5.22 -2.05
CA ARG A 110 -12.04 -4.13 -1.14
C ARG A 110 -11.99 -2.76 -1.82
N LEU A 111 -11.66 -2.73 -3.11
CA LEU A 111 -11.55 -1.50 -3.90
C LEU A 111 -12.87 -1.11 -4.58
N GLY A 112 -13.95 -1.87 -4.36
CA GLY A 112 -15.30 -1.57 -4.85
C GLY A 112 -15.78 -2.45 -6.01
N TYR A 113 -15.01 -3.45 -6.44
CA TYR A 113 -15.48 -4.40 -7.45
C TYR A 113 -16.63 -5.27 -6.90
N LYS A 114 -17.65 -5.47 -7.73
CA LYS A 114 -18.71 -6.45 -7.52
C LYS A 114 -18.81 -7.34 -8.75
N ALA A 115 -19.08 -8.62 -8.55
CA ALA A 115 -19.31 -9.57 -9.62
C ALA A 115 -20.75 -9.41 -10.14
N LYS A 116 -20.96 -8.36 -10.94
CA LYS A 116 -22.22 -8.08 -11.64
C LYS A 116 -21.92 -7.45 -13.00
N GLN A 117 -22.90 -7.48 -13.90
CA GLN A 117 -22.79 -6.86 -15.20
C GLN A 117 -22.52 -5.34 -15.09
N GLY A 118 -21.79 -4.79 -16.04
CA GLY A 118 -21.31 -3.41 -16.03
C GLY A 118 -19.97 -3.19 -15.29
N PHE A 119 -19.46 -4.18 -14.54
CA PHE A 119 -18.08 -4.13 -14.05
C PHE A 119 -17.10 -4.78 -15.03
N SER A 120 -16.03 -4.06 -15.33
CA SER A 120 -14.96 -4.50 -16.21
C SER A 120 -13.59 -4.34 -15.57
N ILE A 121 -12.65 -5.19 -15.96
CA ILE A 121 -11.27 -5.25 -15.48
C ILE A 121 -10.33 -5.21 -16.69
N PHE A 122 -9.40 -4.27 -16.65
CA PHE A 122 -8.35 -4.15 -17.64
C PHE A 122 -6.99 -4.38 -16.99
N ARG A 123 -6.18 -5.26 -17.57
CA ARG A 123 -4.77 -5.42 -17.25
C ARG A 123 -3.95 -4.44 -18.06
N VAL A 124 -3.05 -3.74 -17.40
CA VAL A 124 -2.21 -2.70 -18.01
C VAL A 124 -0.77 -2.92 -17.60
N ARG A 125 0.14 -2.88 -18.59
CA ARG A 125 1.58 -2.85 -18.34
C ARG A 125 2.15 -1.44 -18.48
N ILE A 126 2.95 -1.02 -17.51
CA ILE A 126 3.65 0.27 -17.48
C ILE A 126 5.15 0.02 -17.34
N ARG A 127 5.98 0.66 -18.18
CA ARG A 127 7.45 0.64 -18.02
C ARG A 127 7.83 1.25 -16.68
N ARG A 128 8.72 0.58 -15.96
CA ARG A 128 9.30 1.04 -14.70
C ARG A 128 10.35 2.12 -14.94
N GLY A 129 10.78 2.75 -13.85
CA GLY A 129 11.84 3.76 -13.85
C GLY A 129 11.32 5.19 -13.87
N GLY A 130 12.29 6.11 -13.93
CA GLY A 130 12.06 7.55 -14.10
C GLY A 130 11.54 7.88 -15.50
N ARG A 131 11.41 9.18 -15.77
CA ARG A 131 11.05 9.67 -17.10
C ARG A 131 12.06 10.73 -17.51
N LYS A 132 12.86 10.41 -18.52
CA LYS A 132 13.80 11.35 -19.14
C LYS A 132 13.04 12.57 -19.64
N ARG A 133 13.62 13.76 -19.48
CA ARG A 133 13.08 14.98 -20.10
C ARG A 133 13.19 14.85 -21.63
N PRO A 134 12.13 15.14 -22.40
CA PRO A 134 12.21 15.14 -23.85
C PRO A 134 12.89 16.43 -24.33
N VAL A 135 14.22 16.39 -24.48
CA VAL A 135 15.03 17.48 -25.05
C VAL A 135 15.93 16.94 -26.17
N PRO A 136 16.08 17.69 -27.28
CA PRO A 136 17.00 17.30 -28.35
C PRO A 136 18.44 17.32 -27.81
N LYS A 137 19.20 16.25 -28.06
CA LYS A 137 20.61 16.09 -27.65
C LYS A 137 20.92 16.30 -26.15
N GLY A 138 19.91 16.37 -25.29
CA GLY A 138 20.11 16.70 -23.86
C GLY A 138 20.22 18.20 -23.56
N ALA A 139 20.10 19.08 -24.55
CA ALA A 139 20.22 20.53 -24.35
C ALA A 139 18.90 21.10 -23.81
N THR A 140 18.89 21.54 -22.55
CA THR A 140 17.72 22.19 -21.92
C THR A 140 17.71 23.70 -22.10
N TYR A 141 18.89 24.30 -22.35
CA TYR A 141 19.16 25.74 -22.30
C TYR A 141 18.81 26.38 -20.93
N GLY A 142 19.21 27.65 -20.71
CA GLY A 142 18.93 28.40 -19.50
C GLY A 142 19.86 28.11 -18.32
N LYS A 143 19.37 28.35 -17.10
CA LYS A 143 20.19 28.31 -15.86
C LYS A 143 20.65 26.87 -15.51
N PRO A 144 21.87 26.68 -14.96
CA PRO A 144 22.42 25.36 -14.62
C PRO A 144 21.51 24.50 -13.72
N LYS A 145 20.77 25.13 -12.80
CA LYS A 145 19.81 24.46 -11.91
C LYS A 145 18.77 23.59 -12.64
N SER A 146 18.42 23.94 -13.88
CA SER A 146 17.41 23.22 -14.67
C SER A 146 17.98 22.24 -15.70
N HIS A 147 19.30 22.05 -15.78
CA HIS A 147 19.96 21.20 -16.78
C HIS A 147 19.77 19.68 -16.59
N GLY A 148 19.18 19.22 -15.48
CA GLY A 148 18.95 17.79 -15.24
C GLY A 148 18.05 17.12 -16.30
N VAL A 149 18.49 15.98 -16.85
CA VAL A 149 17.77 15.23 -17.90
C VAL A 149 17.39 13.80 -17.48
N ASN A 150 18.34 13.01 -16.97
CA ASN A 150 18.19 11.56 -16.82
C ASN A 150 17.48 11.12 -15.53
N GLU A 151 17.82 11.72 -14.39
CA GLU A 151 17.40 11.21 -13.08
C GLU A 151 16.03 11.69 -12.58
N LEU A 152 15.31 12.40 -13.45
CA LEU A 152 14.00 12.98 -13.14
C LEU A 152 12.95 11.90 -12.84
N LYS A 153 12.18 12.12 -11.78
CA LYS A 153 11.09 11.24 -11.36
C LYS A 153 9.73 11.84 -11.76
N PRO A 154 8.78 11.04 -12.28
CA PRO A 154 7.45 11.53 -12.59
C PRO A 154 6.72 11.94 -11.30
N LYS A 155 6.02 13.07 -11.32
CA LYS A 155 5.20 13.55 -10.20
C LYS A 155 4.05 12.59 -9.84
N ARG A 156 3.51 11.88 -10.84
CA ARG A 156 2.41 10.92 -10.68
C ARG A 156 2.96 9.51 -10.53
N CYS A 157 2.31 8.69 -9.71
CA CYS A 157 2.68 7.29 -9.56
C CYS A 157 2.37 6.48 -10.84
N LEU A 158 3.15 5.42 -11.09
CA LEU A 158 2.96 4.55 -12.26
C LEU A 158 1.56 3.92 -12.32
N GLN A 159 0.95 3.69 -11.16
CA GLN A 159 -0.43 3.20 -11.05
C GLN A 159 -1.46 4.21 -11.58
N SER A 160 -1.30 5.50 -11.29
CA SER A 160 -2.17 6.56 -11.85
C SER A 160 -2.00 6.71 -13.36
N ILE A 161 -0.78 6.50 -13.87
CA ILE A 161 -0.51 6.46 -15.32
C ILE A 161 -1.20 5.25 -15.97
N ALA A 162 -1.28 4.11 -15.28
CA ALA A 162 -2.03 2.94 -15.76
C ALA A 162 -3.53 3.21 -15.85
N GLU A 163 -4.11 3.86 -14.84
CA GLU A 163 -5.51 4.29 -14.85
C GLU A 163 -5.80 5.22 -16.02
N GLU A 164 -4.94 6.21 -16.26
CA GLU A 164 -5.07 7.13 -17.41
C GLU A 164 -5.03 6.42 -18.76
N ARG A 165 -4.15 5.42 -18.94
CA ARG A 165 -4.10 4.65 -20.20
C ARG A 165 -5.41 3.92 -20.47
N VAL A 166 -6.05 3.37 -19.44
CA VAL A 166 -7.36 2.70 -19.58
C VAL A 166 -8.47 3.72 -19.81
N GLY A 167 -8.49 4.82 -19.05
CA GLY A 167 -9.49 5.88 -19.23
C GLY A 167 -9.44 6.50 -20.63
N ARG A 168 -8.25 6.65 -21.22
CA ARG A 168 -8.10 7.12 -22.62
C ARG A 168 -8.52 6.07 -23.65
N ARG A 169 -8.21 4.79 -23.43
CA ARG A 169 -8.60 3.72 -24.37
C ARG A 169 -10.09 3.40 -24.32
N CYS A 170 -10.70 3.48 -23.14
CA CYS A 170 -12.09 3.13 -22.88
C CYS A 170 -12.87 4.35 -22.39
N GLY A 171 -13.06 5.35 -23.26
CA GLY A 171 -13.69 6.63 -22.90
C GLY A 171 -15.15 6.51 -22.42
N GLY A 172 -15.89 5.49 -22.88
CA GLY A 172 -17.25 5.21 -22.42
C GLY A 172 -17.35 4.66 -21.00
N LEU A 173 -16.24 4.15 -20.44
CA LEU A 173 -16.20 3.56 -19.11
C LEU A 173 -15.65 4.55 -18.08
N ARG A 174 -16.03 4.38 -16.81
CA ARG A 174 -15.49 5.16 -15.69
C ARG A 174 -14.52 4.34 -14.88
N VAL A 175 -13.32 4.87 -14.66
CA VAL A 175 -12.31 4.24 -13.79
C VAL A 175 -12.76 4.37 -12.33
N LEU A 176 -12.91 3.24 -11.63
CA LEU A 176 -13.23 3.18 -10.22
C LEU A 176 -11.96 3.28 -9.37
N ASN A 177 -11.10 2.27 -9.49
CA ASN A 177 -9.84 2.10 -8.78
C ASN A 177 -8.93 1.12 -9.52
N SER A 178 -7.71 0.92 -9.03
CA SER A 178 -6.76 -0.04 -9.57
C SER A 178 -5.95 -0.73 -8.47
N TYR A 179 -5.29 -1.84 -8.80
CA TYR A 179 -4.36 -2.52 -7.90
C TYR A 179 -3.21 -3.20 -8.63
N TRP A 180 -2.13 -3.44 -7.90
CA TRP A 180 -0.94 -4.15 -8.38
C TRP A 180 -1.19 -5.66 -8.46
N VAL A 181 -0.71 -6.29 -9.53
CA VAL A 181 -0.86 -7.74 -9.76
C VAL A 181 0.50 -8.42 -9.88
N GLY A 182 1.47 -7.77 -10.52
CA GLY A 182 2.79 -8.33 -10.77
C GLY A 182 3.79 -7.28 -11.18
N GLN A 183 5.07 -7.59 -11.07
CA GLN A 183 6.12 -6.74 -11.62
C GLN A 183 7.29 -7.61 -12.09
N ASP A 184 8.03 -7.02 -13.01
CA ASP A 184 9.26 -7.54 -13.57
C ASP A 184 10.29 -6.41 -13.61
N SER A 185 11.55 -6.66 -13.98
CA SER A 185 12.59 -5.64 -14.13
C SER A 185 12.13 -4.46 -15.00
N THR A 186 11.52 -4.74 -16.15
CA THR A 186 11.11 -3.72 -17.13
C THR A 186 9.73 -3.13 -16.86
N PHE A 187 8.76 -3.92 -16.40
CA PHE A 187 7.34 -3.52 -16.33
C PHE A 187 6.70 -3.73 -14.96
N LYS A 188 5.69 -2.90 -14.65
CA LYS A 188 4.71 -3.14 -13.59
C LYS A 188 3.35 -3.38 -14.21
N PHE A 189 2.64 -4.36 -13.67
CA PHE A 189 1.31 -4.77 -14.12
C PHE A 189 0.26 -4.38 -13.08
N TYR A 190 -0.77 -3.71 -13.57
CA TYR A 190 -1.91 -3.26 -12.77
C TYR A 190 -3.22 -3.78 -13.37
N GLU A 191 -4.16 -4.14 -12.50
CA GLU A 191 -5.55 -4.34 -12.89
C GLU A 191 -6.35 -3.10 -12.51
N VAL A 192 -7.01 -2.51 -13.50
CA VAL A 192 -7.87 -1.33 -13.37
C VAL A 192 -9.32 -1.79 -13.42
N ILE A 193 -10.08 -1.42 -12.40
CA ILE A 193 -11.52 -1.67 -12.31
C ILE A 193 -12.22 -0.49 -12.99
N THR A 194 -13.00 -0.79 -14.01
CA THR A 194 -13.84 0.16 -14.75
C THR A 194 -15.30 -0.21 -14.61
N VAL A 195 -16.17 0.79 -14.65
CA VAL A 195 -17.62 0.64 -14.54
C VAL A 195 -18.26 1.25 -15.78
N ASP A 196 -19.18 0.52 -16.38
CA ASP A 196 -20.06 1.01 -17.42
C ASP A 196 -21.24 1.78 -16.80
N THR A 197 -21.35 3.07 -17.12
CA THR A 197 -22.41 3.93 -16.58
C THR A 197 -23.73 3.85 -17.35
N ALA A 198 -23.72 3.28 -18.56
CA ALA A 198 -24.93 3.10 -19.37
C ALA A 198 -25.71 1.86 -18.92
N HIS A 199 -25.04 0.86 -18.33
CA HIS A 199 -25.64 -0.41 -17.95
C HIS A 199 -26.73 -0.27 -16.85
N PRO A 200 -27.95 -0.81 -17.03
CA PRO A 200 -29.05 -0.71 -16.05
C PRO A 200 -28.69 -1.26 -14.67
N ALA A 201 -27.96 -2.38 -14.60
CA ALA A 201 -27.48 -2.96 -13.34
C ALA A 201 -26.53 -2.05 -12.53
N ILE A 202 -25.95 -1.02 -13.15
CA ILE A 202 -25.15 0.00 -12.46
C ILE A 202 -26.02 1.19 -12.08
N ARG A 203 -26.88 1.65 -12.99
CA ARG A 203 -27.75 2.83 -12.77
C ARG A 203 -28.77 2.62 -11.66
N ARG A 204 -29.36 1.42 -11.58
CA ARG A 204 -30.37 1.07 -10.56
C ARG A 204 -29.79 0.74 -9.18
N ASP A 205 -28.48 0.46 -9.09
CA ASP A 205 -27.86 0.09 -7.80
C ASP A 205 -27.43 1.33 -7.00
N ALA A 206 -28.13 1.58 -5.90
CA ALA A 206 -27.88 2.70 -4.98
C ALA A 206 -26.44 2.76 -4.42
N LYS A 207 -25.70 1.64 -4.38
CA LYS A 207 -24.33 1.60 -3.84
C LYS A 207 -23.29 2.16 -4.80
N ILE A 208 -23.54 2.12 -6.11
CA ILE A 208 -22.56 2.50 -7.14
C ILE A 208 -23.04 3.60 -8.08
N ASN A 209 -24.35 3.84 -8.17
CA ASN A 209 -24.96 4.80 -9.10
C ASN A 209 -24.35 6.20 -9.04
N TRP A 210 -23.77 6.62 -7.90
CA TRP A 210 -23.02 7.87 -7.76
C TRP A 210 -22.00 8.07 -8.89
N ILE A 211 -21.35 7.01 -9.40
CA ILE A 211 -20.34 7.12 -10.46
C ILE A 211 -20.92 7.56 -11.82
N CYS A 212 -22.23 7.42 -12.02
CA CYS A 212 -22.93 7.79 -13.24
C CYS A 212 -23.04 9.31 -13.42
N ASN A 213 -22.97 10.08 -12.33
CA ASN A 213 -23.08 11.54 -12.40
C ASN A 213 -21.98 12.15 -13.29
N ALA A 214 -22.33 13.24 -13.99
CA ALA A 214 -21.41 13.92 -14.91
C ALA A 214 -20.14 14.43 -14.18
N VAL A 215 -20.24 14.81 -12.91
CA VAL A 215 -19.09 15.27 -12.11
C VAL A 215 -17.97 14.22 -11.99
N HIS A 216 -18.26 12.95 -12.26
CA HIS A 216 -17.32 11.82 -12.22
C HIS A 216 -16.76 11.42 -13.59
N LYS A 217 -16.89 12.23 -14.67
CA LYS A 217 -16.20 11.94 -15.94
C LYS A 217 -14.68 12.05 -15.74
N HIS A 218 -13.89 11.14 -16.29
CA HIS A 218 -12.42 11.17 -16.23
C HIS A 218 -11.83 11.49 -14.84
N ARG A 219 -12.13 10.65 -13.85
CA ARG A 219 -11.61 10.80 -12.47
C ARG A 219 -10.09 10.60 -12.42
N GLU A 220 -9.59 9.70 -13.25
CA GLU A 220 -8.18 9.35 -13.43
C GLU A 220 -7.34 10.53 -13.95
N LEU A 221 -7.87 11.32 -14.91
CA LEU A 221 -7.19 12.50 -15.44
C LEU A 221 -7.10 13.64 -14.40
N ARG A 222 -8.13 13.76 -13.55
CA ARG A 222 -8.21 14.80 -12.50
C ARG A 222 -7.60 14.36 -11.17
N GLY A 223 -7.00 13.17 -11.09
CA GLY A 223 -6.40 12.64 -9.87
C GLY A 223 -7.39 12.44 -8.73
N LYS A 224 -8.64 12.03 -9.03
CA LYS A 224 -9.70 11.74 -8.05
C LYS A 224 -9.77 10.25 -7.66
N THR A 225 -9.05 9.37 -8.34
CA THR A 225 -8.86 7.96 -7.95
C THR A 225 -7.97 7.84 -6.71
N SER A 226 -7.98 6.67 -6.04
CA SER A 226 -7.11 6.44 -4.88
C SER A 226 -5.62 6.65 -5.21
N ALA A 227 -5.16 6.12 -6.36
CA ALA A 227 -3.78 6.27 -6.81
C ALA A 227 -3.44 7.73 -7.17
N GLY A 228 -4.33 8.43 -7.87
CA GLY A 228 -4.15 9.84 -8.24
C GLY A 228 -4.12 10.76 -7.02
N ARG A 229 -5.00 10.54 -6.04
CA ARG A 229 -5.06 11.34 -4.80
C ARG A 229 -3.75 11.30 -4.01
N LYS A 230 -3.05 10.15 -3.97
CA LYS A 230 -1.75 10.04 -3.30
C LYS A 230 -0.71 11.00 -3.87
N SER A 231 -0.68 11.18 -5.19
CA SER A 231 0.26 12.12 -5.84
C SER A 231 -0.02 13.60 -5.55
N ARG A 232 -1.25 13.93 -5.11
CA ARG A 232 -1.65 15.30 -4.76
C ARG A 232 -1.14 15.71 -3.38
N GLY A 233 -0.74 14.76 -2.54
CA GLY A 233 -0.26 15.02 -1.18
C GLY A 233 -1.33 15.65 -0.28
N LEU A 234 -2.57 15.15 -0.36
CA LEU A 234 -3.67 15.58 0.52
C LEU A 234 -3.61 14.82 1.84
N GLY A 235 -3.86 15.50 2.95
CA GLY A 235 -3.91 14.90 4.28
C GLY A 235 -4.32 15.93 5.34
N LYS A 236 -4.23 15.54 6.61
CA LYS A 236 -4.52 16.37 7.78
C LYS A 236 -3.27 16.48 8.66
N GLY A 237 -3.08 17.61 9.33
CA GLY A 237 -1.93 17.88 10.20
C GLY A 237 -0.83 18.73 9.56
N HIS A 238 0.21 19.04 10.34
CA HIS A 238 1.28 19.98 9.98
C HIS A 238 1.99 19.63 8.66
N GLY A 239 2.17 18.33 8.36
CA GLY A 239 2.82 17.84 7.13
C GLY A 239 2.05 18.11 5.84
N PHE A 240 0.80 18.56 5.91
CA PHE A 240 -0.07 18.80 4.75
C PHE A 240 -0.47 20.27 4.55
N SER A 241 0.21 21.19 5.24
CA SER A 241 -0.02 22.64 5.18
C SER A 241 0.00 23.21 3.74
N GLN A 242 0.84 22.64 2.88
CA GLN A 242 0.94 23.00 1.46
C GLN A 242 -0.34 22.72 0.65
N THR A 243 -1.29 21.95 1.19
CA THR A 243 -2.56 21.61 0.53
C THR A 243 -3.80 22.11 1.26
N ALA A 244 -3.62 22.97 2.28
CA ALA A 244 -4.73 23.61 2.97
C ALA A 244 -5.63 24.37 1.99
N GLY A 245 -6.95 24.12 2.04
CA GLY A 245 -7.90 24.63 1.04
C GLY A 245 -8.06 23.75 -0.21
N GLY A 246 -7.56 22.50 -0.19
CA GLY A 246 -7.93 21.43 -1.13
C GLY A 246 -6.91 21.11 -2.24
N SER A 247 -6.01 22.02 -2.59
CA SER A 247 -4.90 21.74 -3.52
C SER A 247 -3.71 22.67 -3.29
N ARG A 248 -2.52 22.28 -3.78
CA ARG A 248 -1.31 23.12 -3.67
C ARG A 248 -1.48 24.49 -4.34
N LYS A 249 -2.08 24.53 -5.53
CA LYS A 249 -2.31 25.78 -6.26
C LYS A 249 -3.34 26.66 -5.55
N ALA A 250 -4.40 26.07 -4.98
CA ALA A 250 -5.39 26.82 -4.20
C ALA A 250 -4.77 27.44 -2.94
N CYS A 251 -3.94 26.68 -2.21
CA CYS A 251 -3.21 27.19 -1.04
C CYS A 251 -2.26 28.33 -1.42
N TRP A 252 -1.47 28.15 -2.48
CA TRP A 252 -0.57 29.18 -2.98
C TRP A 252 -1.33 30.44 -3.41
N LYS A 253 -2.42 30.32 -4.18
CA LYS A 253 -3.22 31.48 -4.61
C LYS A 253 -3.72 32.27 -3.40
N ARG A 254 -4.31 31.59 -2.40
CA ARG A 254 -4.80 32.23 -1.17
C ARG A 254 -3.70 33.01 -0.43
N LYS A 255 -2.48 32.46 -0.35
CA LYS A 255 -1.36 33.10 0.35
C LYS A 255 -0.74 34.28 -0.41
N ASN A 256 -0.83 34.27 -1.74
CA ASN A 256 -0.23 35.31 -2.59
C ASN A 256 -1.27 36.31 -3.13
N THR A 257 -2.51 36.26 -2.65
CA THR A 257 -3.54 37.25 -3.01
C THR A 257 -3.62 38.29 -1.89
N LEU A 258 -3.18 39.52 -2.19
CA LEU A 258 -3.36 40.67 -1.31
C LEU A 258 -4.86 40.99 -1.19
N GLN A 259 -5.37 41.05 0.04
CA GLN A 259 -6.75 41.46 0.29
C GLN A 259 -6.79 42.98 0.46
N LEU A 260 -7.40 43.67 -0.50
CA LEU A 260 -7.60 45.12 -0.45
C LEU A 260 -9.06 45.38 -0.09
N HIS A 261 -9.34 45.48 1.20
CA HIS A 261 -10.67 45.82 1.69
C HIS A 261 -10.99 47.29 1.39
N ARG A 262 -12.28 47.61 1.18
CA ARG A 262 -12.76 48.97 0.88
C ARG A 262 -12.40 49.98 1.98
N LYS A 263 -12.41 49.52 3.23
CA LYS A 263 -11.89 50.24 4.40
C LYS A 263 -10.71 49.41 4.93
N ARG A 264 -9.60 50.09 5.24
CA ARG A 264 -8.40 49.48 5.81
C ARG A 264 -8.37 49.72 7.31
#